data_AF-A0A7Y2MRQ5-F1
#
_entry.id   AF-A0A7Y2MRQ5-F1
#
_cell.length_a   1.000
_cell.length_b   1.000
_cell.length_c   1.000
_cell.angle_alpha   90.00
_cell.angle_beta   90.00
_cell.angle_gamma   90.00
#
_symmetry.space_group_name_H-M   'P 1'
#
loop_
_entity.id
_entity.type
_entity.pdbx_description
1 polymer ?
#
loop_
_entity_poly.entity_id
_entity_poly.type
_entity_poly.pdbx_seq_one_letter_code
_entity_poly.pdbx_strand_id
1 'polypeptide(L)'
;MSATCIICNQVHYNETVEHIIPGSLGNEYYVMPKGEVCYQCNNRFARVENKVVSSHVFMDERKKYGLVKNPDLQGNTVLDKDLYFLMVKMGYEGMYRSRKKIWDKFRWDEVRQYLIKRNPYDSLKDRSLPANVQFKSIPGWLDRFRLRNNHLTLEYAEVDERLYIRFQFGKIRTWVRMI
;
A
#
# COMPACT_ATOMS: atom_id res chain seq x y z
N MET A 1 3.39 -18.66 18.62
CA MET A 1 2.63 -17.65 19.40
C MET A 1 1.39 -17.27 18.58
N SER A 2 0.25 -17.04 19.21
CA SER A 2 -0.92 -16.52 18.49
C SER A 2 -0.81 -15.00 18.31
N ALA A 3 -1.32 -14.49 17.19
CA ALA A 3 -1.38 -13.06 16.87
C ALA A 3 -2.76 -12.71 16.32
N THR A 4 -3.16 -11.44 16.46
CA THR A 4 -4.41 -10.94 15.88
C THR A 4 -4.08 -10.20 14.59
N CYS A 5 -4.69 -10.64 13.48
CA CYS A 5 -4.47 -10.01 12.18
C CYS A 5 -5.03 -8.58 12.16
N ILE A 6 -4.22 -7.60 11.76
CA ILE A 6 -4.63 -6.19 11.70
C ILE A 6 -5.72 -5.89 10.65
N ILE A 7 -5.96 -6.83 9.73
CA ILE A 7 -6.92 -6.71 8.64
C ILE A 7 -8.25 -7.36 9.01
N CYS A 8 -8.27 -8.61 9.44
CA CYS A 8 -9.53 -9.33 9.69
C CYS A 8 -9.89 -9.45 11.18
N ASN A 9 -9.03 -8.97 12.08
CA ASN A 9 -9.15 -9.09 13.54
C ASN A 9 -9.31 -10.54 14.03
N GLN A 10 -8.97 -11.53 13.20
CA GLN A 10 -8.99 -12.94 13.59
C GLN A 10 -7.66 -13.32 14.21
N VAL A 11 -7.72 -14.14 15.26
CA VAL A 11 -6.55 -14.78 15.85
C VAL A 11 -6.02 -15.85 14.89
N HIS A 12 -4.71 -15.90 14.70
CA HIS A 12 -4.06 -16.93 13.90
C HIS A 12 -2.68 -17.30 14.46
N TYR A 13 -2.09 -18.34 13.88
CA TYR A 13 -0.79 -18.88 14.28
C TYR A 13 0.28 -18.78 13.17
N ASN A 14 -0.09 -18.25 12.00
CA ASN A 14 0.83 -18.12 10.87
C ASN A 14 1.84 -16.97 11.08
N GLU A 15 3.08 -17.16 10.67
CA GLU A 15 4.18 -16.18 10.78
C GLU A 15 4.49 -15.48 9.45
N THR A 16 3.46 -15.09 8.69
CA THR A 16 3.68 -14.53 7.36
C THR A 16 4.42 -13.19 7.41
N VAL A 17 5.27 -12.95 6.42
CA VAL A 17 5.93 -11.65 6.17
C VAL A 17 5.18 -10.96 5.05
N GLU A 18 4.64 -9.79 5.33
CA GLU A 18 3.92 -8.96 4.37
C GLU A 18 4.80 -7.77 3.97
N HIS A 19 4.96 -7.53 2.67
CA HIS A 19 5.64 -6.33 2.19
C HIS A 19 4.63 -5.19 2.09
N ILE A 20 4.88 -4.06 2.75
CA ILE A 20 3.91 -2.96 2.73
C ILE A 20 3.76 -2.40 1.31
N ILE A 21 4.88 -2.20 0.63
CA ILE A 21 4.94 -1.91 -0.82
C ILE A 21 5.35 -3.22 -1.51
N PRO A 22 4.78 -3.61 -2.67
CA PRO A 22 5.10 -4.89 -3.30
C PRO A 22 6.61 -5.08 -3.52
N GLY A 23 7.13 -6.26 -3.13
CA GLY A 23 8.55 -6.57 -3.32
C GLY A 23 9.00 -6.57 -4.78
N SER A 24 8.08 -6.84 -5.71
CA SER A 24 8.30 -6.78 -7.15
C SER A 24 8.62 -5.36 -7.69
N LEU A 25 8.43 -4.32 -6.86
CA LEU A 25 8.86 -2.94 -7.13
C LEU A 25 10.23 -2.61 -6.52
N GLY A 26 10.95 -3.60 -6.01
CA GLY A 26 12.25 -3.42 -5.36
C GLY A 26 12.15 -3.11 -3.86
N ASN A 27 11.01 -3.33 -3.22
CA ASN A 27 10.91 -3.19 -1.77
C ASN A 27 11.38 -4.46 -1.06
N GLU A 28 12.55 -4.43 -0.42
CA GLU A 28 13.08 -5.56 0.36
C GLU A 28 12.96 -5.36 1.87
N TYR A 29 12.77 -4.11 2.32
CA TYR A 29 12.97 -3.73 3.73
C TYR A 29 11.73 -3.17 4.40
N TYR A 30 10.84 -2.53 3.63
CA TYR A 30 9.63 -1.93 4.18
C TYR A 30 8.53 -2.99 4.32
N VAL A 31 8.65 -3.83 5.33
CA VAL A 31 7.79 -5.00 5.60
C VAL A 31 7.08 -4.89 6.94
N MET A 32 5.94 -5.56 7.09
CA MET A 32 5.26 -5.74 8.36
C MET A 32 6.05 -6.71 9.26
N PRO A 33 5.99 -6.55 10.60
CA PRO A 33 6.44 -7.59 11.52
C PRO A 33 5.74 -8.93 11.24
N LYS A 34 6.48 -10.03 11.46
CA LYS A 34 5.98 -11.38 11.23
C LYS A 34 4.69 -11.62 12.01
N GLY A 35 3.67 -12.14 11.32
CA GLY A 35 2.41 -12.53 11.95
C GLY A 35 1.43 -11.39 12.24
N GLU A 36 1.70 -10.14 11.84
CA GLU A 36 0.73 -9.04 11.94
C GLU A 36 -0.41 -9.18 10.92
N VAL A 37 -0.14 -9.85 9.80
CA VAL A 37 -1.13 -10.15 8.76
C VAL A 37 -1.25 -11.67 8.63
N CYS A 38 -2.48 -12.18 8.70
CA CYS A 38 -2.72 -13.61 8.53
C CYS A 38 -2.52 -14.06 7.08
N TYR A 39 -2.26 -15.36 6.90
CA TYR A 39 -2.06 -15.97 5.59
C TYR A 39 -3.21 -15.69 4.61
N GLN A 40 -4.45 -15.72 5.07
CA GLN A 40 -5.63 -15.49 4.23
C GLN A 40 -5.71 -14.05 3.71
N CYS A 41 -5.30 -13.05 4.50
CA CYS A 41 -5.28 -11.65 4.09
C CYS A 41 -4.08 -11.38 3.16
N ASN A 42 -2.89 -11.85 3.52
CA ASN A 42 -1.69 -11.74 2.69
C ASN A 42 -1.92 -12.34 1.29
N ASN A 43 -2.42 -13.58 1.19
CA ASN A 43 -2.73 -14.19 -0.10
C ASN A 43 -3.75 -13.41 -0.94
N ARG A 44 -4.71 -12.75 -0.28
CA ARG A 44 -5.69 -11.90 -0.97
C ARG A 44 -5.00 -10.70 -1.57
N PHE A 45 -4.12 -10.03 -0.82
CA PHE A 45 -3.36 -8.89 -1.27
C PHE A 45 -2.42 -9.26 -2.41
N ALA A 46 -1.66 -10.35 -2.29
CA ALA A 46 -0.74 -10.84 -3.31
C ALA A 46 -1.39 -11.02 -4.70
N ARG A 47 -2.64 -11.50 -4.76
CA ARG A 47 -3.39 -11.62 -6.02
C ARG A 47 -3.65 -10.27 -6.69
N VAL A 48 -3.97 -9.25 -5.89
CA VAL A 48 -4.21 -7.89 -6.38
C VAL A 48 -2.90 -7.23 -6.77
N GLU A 49 -1.88 -7.35 -5.91
CA GLU A 49 -0.54 -6.82 -6.16
C GLU A 49 -0.01 -7.33 -7.49
N ASN A 50 -0.02 -8.65 -7.71
CA ASN A 50 0.45 -9.25 -8.95
C ASN A 50 -0.28 -8.70 -10.19
N LYS A 51 -1.59 -8.45 -10.09
CA LYS A 51 -2.36 -7.86 -11.18
C LYS A 51 -1.95 -6.41 -11.46
N VAL A 52 -1.72 -5.61 -10.42
CA VAL A 52 -1.36 -4.19 -10.57
C VAL A 52 0.09 -4.03 -11.05
N VAL A 53 1.04 -4.72 -10.42
CA VAL A 53 2.48 -4.59 -10.75
C VAL A 53 2.85 -5.23 -12.09
N SER A 54 1.99 -6.08 -12.64
CA SER A 54 2.10 -6.64 -13.99
C SER A 54 1.31 -5.84 -15.03
N SER A 55 0.79 -4.67 -14.68
CA SER A 55 0.12 -3.79 -15.65
C SER A 55 1.13 -3.08 -16.54
N HIS A 56 0.73 -2.63 -17.74
CA HIS A 56 1.62 -1.92 -18.67
C HIS A 56 2.39 -0.79 -17.99
N VAL A 57 1.67 0.09 -17.28
CA VAL A 57 2.24 1.26 -16.61
C VAL A 57 3.33 0.87 -15.61
N PHE A 58 3.09 -0.14 -14.77
CA PHE A 58 4.08 -0.61 -13.79
C PHE A 58 5.20 -1.41 -14.44
N MET A 59 4.91 -2.23 -15.46
CA MET A 59 5.90 -3.00 -16.18
C MET A 59 6.93 -2.11 -16.87
N ASP A 60 6.51 -1.01 -17.49
CA ASP A 60 7.40 -0.09 -18.18
C ASP A 60 8.39 0.58 -17.19
N GLU A 61 7.90 1.06 -16.05
CA GLU A 61 8.79 1.60 -15.00
C GLU A 61 9.67 0.50 -14.38
N ARG A 62 9.14 -0.70 -14.13
CA ARG A 62 9.93 -1.82 -13.60
C ARG A 62 11.05 -2.23 -14.55
N LYS A 63 10.81 -2.26 -15.87
CA LYS A 63 11.83 -2.53 -16.89
C LYS A 63 12.94 -1.49 -16.86
N LYS A 64 12.56 -0.21 -16.77
CA LYS A 64 13.51 0.91 -16.68
C LYS A 64 14.49 0.78 -15.52
N TYR A 65 14.05 0.20 -14.39
CA TYR A 65 14.90 -0.01 -13.21
C TYR A 65 15.44 -1.46 -13.09
N GLY A 66 15.35 -2.28 -14.15
CA GLY A 66 15.92 -3.63 -14.15
C GLY A 66 15.22 -4.63 -13.23
N LEU A 67 13.96 -4.38 -12.86
CA LEU A 67 13.19 -5.22 -11.93
C LEU A 67 12.39 -6.34 -12.63
N VAL A 68 12.55 -6.48 -13.95
CA VAL A 68 11.88 -7.49 -14.76
C VAL A 68 12.94 -8.42 -15.36
N LYS A 69 12.80 -9.73 -15.09
CA LYS A 69 13.72 -10.75 -15.61
C LYS A 69 13.61 -10.96 -17.12
N ASN A 70 12.39 -10.86 -17.67
CA ASN A 70 12.12 -10.98 -19.09
C ASN A 70 11.66 -9.61 -19.65
N PRO A 71 12.54 -8.86 -20.33
CA PRO A 71 12.21 -7.55 -20.90
C PRO A 71 11.07 -7.56 -21.92
N ASP A 72 10.84 -8.70 -22.58
CA ASP A 72 9.79 -8.84 -23.60
C ASP A 72 8.40 -9.08 -23.00
N LEU A 73 8.32 -9.32 -21.68
CA LEU A 73 7.05 -9.52 -21.00
C LEU A 73 6.18 -8.27 -21.14
N GLN A 74 5.01 -8.43 -21.75
CA GLN A 74 4.04 -7.36 -21.89
C GLN A 74 3.18 -7.27 -20.63
N GLY A 75 2.85 -6.04 -20.25
CA GLY A 75 1.92 -5.80 -19.17
C GLY A 75 0.48 -6.15 -19.56
N ASN A 76 -0.38 -6.23 -18.56
CA ASN A 76 -1.83 -6.35 -18.75
C ASN A 76 -2.51 -4.99 -18.55
N THR A 77 -3.78 -4.88 -18.93
CA THR A 77 -4.62 -3.77 -18.46
C THR A 77 -5.00 -4.01 -16.99
N VAL A 78 -4.92 -2.96 -16.17
CA VAL A 78 -5.36 -2.99 -14.77
C VAL A 78 -6.66 -2.23 -14.61
N LEU A 79 -7.53 -2.72 -13.74
CA LEU A 79 -8.74 -1.99 -13.38
C LEU A 79 -8.40 -0.95 -12.32
N ASP A 80 -8.98 0.24 -12.44
CA ASP A 80 -8.85 1.34 -11.48
C ASP A 80 -9.08 0.90 -10.02
N LYS A 81 -10.06 0.01 -9.82
CA LYS A 81 -10.38 -0.54 -8.49
C LYS A 81 -9.26 -1.40 -7.89
N ASP A 82 -8.46 -2.06 -8.72
CA ASP A 82 -7.35 -2.90 -8.26
C ASP A 82 -6.16 -2.02 -7.83
N LEU A 83 -5.87 -0.97 -8.59
CA LEU A 83 -4.88 0.05 -8.19
C LEU A 83 -5.31 0.76 -6.91
N TYR A 84 -6.57 1.18 -6.83
CA TYR A 84 -7.13 1.81 -5.63
C TYR A 84 -7.03 0.88 -4.40
N PHE A 85 -7.37 -0.41 -4.56
CA PHE A 85 -7.21 -1.39 -3.49
C PHE A 85 -5.77 -1.51 -3.00
N LEU A 86 -4.82 -1.60 -3.93
CA LEU A 86 -3.40 -1.65 -3.58
C LEU A 86 -2.97 -0.40 -2.81
N MET A 87 -3.37 0.78 -3.28
CA MET A 87 -3.07 2.05 -2.62
C MET A 87 -3.59 2.11 -1.19
N VAL A 88 -4.83 1.67 -0.97
CA VAL A 88 -5.42 1.63 0.36
C VAL A 88 -4.68 0.63 1.26
N LYS A 89 -4.31 -0.53 0.73
CA LYS A 89 -3.52 -1.55 1.45
C LYS A 89 -2.17 -0.99 1.90
N MET A 90 -1.39 -0.43 0.98
CA MET A 90 -0.07 0.15 1.29
C MET A 90 -0.20 1.28 2.33
N GLY A 91 -1.22 2.12 2.20
CA GLY A 91 -1.54 3.18 3.16
C GLY A 91 -1.85 2.66 4.54
N TYR A 92 -2.78 1.70 4.65
CA TYR A 92 -3.20 1.12 5.93
C TYR A 92 -2.04 0.49 6.69
N GLU A 93 -1.30 -0.41 6.03
CA GLU A 93 -0.17 -1.12 6.64
C GLU A 93 0.98 -0.17 6.98
N GLY A 94 1.28 0.79 6.11
CA GLY A 94 2.30 1.81 6.35
C GLY A 94 1.97 2.69 7.56
N MET A 95 0.72 3.14 7.66
CA MET A 95 0.26 3.97 8.78
C MET A 95 0.30 3.20 10.10
N TYR A 96 -0.19 1.95 10.11
CA TYR A 96 -0.11 1.07 11.27
C TYR A 96 1.34 0.87 11.72
N ARG A 97 2.25 0.53 10.78
CA ARG A 97 3.65 0.21 11.12
C ARG A 97 4.44 1.43 11.59
N SER A 98 4.26 2.59 10.94
CA SER A 98 5.23 3.70 11.04
C SER A 98 4.68 4.99 11.63
N ARG A 99 3.35 5.11 11.81
CA ARG A 99 2.69 6.38 12.17
C ARG A 99 1.66 6.20 13.29
N LYS A 100 2.05 5.53 14.39
CA LYS A 100 1.20 5.29 15.57
C LYS A 100 0.41 6.52 16.05
N LYS A 101 1.06 7.69 16.18
CA LYS A 101 0.38 8.93 16.58
C LYS A 101 -0.76 9.37 15.66
N ILE A 102 -0.69 9.06 14.37
CA ILE A 102 -1.76 9.38 13.41
C ILE A 102 -2.75 8.23 13.37
N TRP A 103 -2.26 7.00 13.41
CA TRP A 103 -3.07 5.80 13.51
C TRP A 103 -4.11 5.90 14.64
N ASP A 104 -3.68 6.33 15.82
CA ASP A 104 -4.53 6.43 17.02
C ASP A 104 -5.58 7.56 16.94
N LYS A 105 -5.46 8.52 16.02
CA LYS A 105 -6.44 9.61 15.85
C LYS A 105 -7.71 9.18 15.10
N PHE A 106 -7.61 8.12 14.33
CA PHE A 106 -8.54 7.83 13.25
C PHE A 106 -9.24 6.49 13.43
N ARG A 107 -10.46 6.41 12.91
CA ARG A 107 -11.22 5.16 12.85
C ARG A 107 -10.96 4.46 11.53
N TRP A 108 -10.41 3.25 11.61
CA TRP A 108 -9.98 2.48 10.44
C TRP A 108 -10.98 1.40 10.00
N ASP A 109 -12.17 1.37 10.60
CA ASP A 109 -13.16 0.31 10.36
C ASP A 109 -13.59 0.23 8.90
N GLU A 110 -13.88 1.36 8.25
CA GLU A 110 -14.30 1.41 6.85
C GLU A 110 -13.19 0.96 5.89
N VAL A 111 -11.97 1.45 6.13
CA VAL A 111 -10.79 1.04 5.37
C VAL A 111 -10.56 -0.47 5.51
N ARG A 112 -10.63 -0.98 6.74
CA ARG A 112 -10.47 -2.41 7.04
C ARG A 112 -11.55 -3.24 6.35
N GLN A 113 -12.81 -2.83 6.45
CA GLN A 113 -13.93 -3.48 5.78
C GLN A 113 -13.78 -3.46 4.25
N TYR A 114 -13.25 -2.37 3.68
CA TYR A 114 -12.92 -2.31 2.25
C TYR A 114 -11.83 -3.31 1.86
N LEU A 115 -10.75 -3.42 2.64
CA LEU A 115 -9.68 -4.39 2.41
C LEU A 115 -10.18 -5.85 2.52
N ILE A 116 -11.21 -6.10 3.33
CA ILE A 116 -11.86 -7.41 3.41
C ILE A 116 -12.83 -7.63 2.24
N LYS A 117 -13.81 -6.75 2.05
CA LYS A 117 -14.98 -7.00 1.19
C LYS A 117 -14.80 -6.53 -0.25
N ARG A 118 -13.77 -5.72 -0.54
CA ARG A 118 -13.53 -5.08 -1.84
C ARG A 118 -14.66 -4.19 -2.35
N ASN A 119 -15.59 -3.80 -1.49
CA ASN A 119 -16.68 -2.90 -1.82
C ASN A 119 -16.42 -1.52 -1.19
N PRO A 120 -16.12 -0.47 -1.98
CA PRO A 120 -15.74 0.83 -1.43
C PRO A 120 -16.94 1.52 -0.77
N TYR A 121 -16.72 2.01 0.45
CA TYR A 121 -17.64 2.92 1.12
C TYR A 121 -17.64 4.29 0.43
N ASP A 122 -18.72 5.05 0.57
CA ASP A 122 -18.84 6.37 -0.07
C ASP A 122 -17.73 7.35 0.35
N SER A 123 -17.27 7.25 1.60
CA SER A 123 -16.12 7.98 2.16
C SER A 123 -14.82 7.79 1.37
N LEU A 124 -14.65 6.64 0.71
CA LEU A 124 -13.49 6.27 -0.09
C LEU A 124 -13.68 6.59 -1.59
N LYS A 125 -14.84 7.13 -2.00
CA LYS A 125 -15.11 7.45 -3.40
C LYS A 125 -14.62 8.84 -3.80
N ASP A 126 -14.50 9.76 -2.84
CA ASP A 126 -13.95 11.09 -3.08
C ASP A 126 -12.44 11.04 -3.30
N ARG A 127 -12.04 11.28 -4.56
CA ARG A 127 -10.64 11.30 -5.00
C ARG A 127 -10.06 12.71 -5.10
N SER A 128 -10.83 13.74 -4.69
CA SER A 128 -10.36 15.12 -4.73
C SER A 128 -9.19 15.30 -3.76
N LEU A 129 -8.12 15.93 -4.26
CA LEU A 129 -6.99 16.34 -3.45
C LEU A 129 -7.07 17.85 -3.27
N PRO A 130 -7.08 18.37 -2.03
CA PRO A 130 -7.04 19.81 -1.81
C PRO A 130 -5.81 20.45 -2.46
N ALA A 131 -5.89 21.74 -2.77
CA ALA A 131 -4.73 22.47 -3.28
C ALA A 131 -3.64 22.57 -2.20
N ASN A 132 -2.37 22.58 -2.61
CA ASN A 132 -1.21 22.82 -1.73
C ASN A 132 -1.04 21.83 -0.56
N VAL A 133 -1.47 20.59 -0.73
CA VAL A 133 -1.32 19.55 0.30
C VAL A 133 0.16 19.22 0.53
N GLN A 134 0.63 19.42 1.76
CA GLN A 134 1.99 19.04 2.15
C GLN A 134 2.03 17.60 2.66
N PHE A 135 2.66 16.73 1.88
CA PHE A 135 2.85 15.34 2.22
C PHE A 135 4.07 15.12 3.12
N LYS A 136 3.94 14.20 4.07
CA LYS A 136 4.99 13.73 4.98
C LYS A 136 5.25 12.25 4.71
N SER A 137 6.51 11.81 4.79
CA SER A 137 6.86 10.39 4.66
C SER A 137 6.05 9.51 5.61
N ILE A 138 5.55 8.36 5.17
CA ILE A 138 5.02 7.33 6.07
C ILE A 138 6.18 6.52 6.69
N PRO A 139 7.13 5.96 5.91
CA PRO A 139 8.25 5.23 6.47
C PRO A 139 9.13 6.10 7.40
N GLY A 140 9.77 5.44 8.36
CA GLY A 140 10.85 6.02 9.16
C GLY A 140 12.09 6.35 8.32
N TRP A 141 13.10 6.99 8.93
CA TRP A 141 14.25 7.53 8.19
C TRP A 141 15.01 6.47 7.35
N LEU A 142 15.35 5.33 7.95
CA LEU A 142 16.13 4.28 7.28
C LEU A 142 15.35 3.63 6.12
N ASP A 143 14.09 3.26 6.37
CA ASP A 143 13.24 2.67 5.34
C ASP A 143 12.94 3.67 4.22
N ARG A 144 12.72 4.94 4.55
CA ARG A 144 12.54 6.02 3.56
C ARG A 144 13.78 6.14 2.67
N PHE A 145 14.97 6.10 3.26
CA PHE A 145 16.22 6.15 2.50
C PHE A 145 16.33 4.96 1.53
N ARG A 146 16.11 3.74 2.02
CA ARG A 146 16.15 2.52 1.20
C ARG A 146 15.12 2.51 0.07
N LEU A 147 13.88 2.91 0.37
CA LEU A 147 12.82 3.02 -0.65
C LEU A 147 13.17 4.06 -1.71
N ARG A 148 13.73 5.21 -1.32
CA ARG A 148 14.15 6.25 -2.28
C ARG A 148 15.24 5.76 -3.23
N ASN A 149 16.17 4.93 -2.76
CA ASN A 149 17.18 4.31 -3.63
C ASN A 149 16.55 3.41 -4.70
N ASN A 150 15.35 2.88 -4.44
CA ASN A 150 14.55 2.10 -5.39
C ASN A 150 13.44 2.91 -6.05
N HIS A 151 13.54 4.25 -6.04
CA HIS A 151 12.58 5.18 -6.63
C HIS A 151 11.16 5.08 -6.07
N LEU A 152 11.02 4.59 -4.84
CA LEU A 152 9.76 4.42 -4.13
C LEU A 152 9.59 5.49 -3.06
N THR A 153 8.38 6.05 -2.99
CA THR A 153 7.96 6.86 -1.83
C THR A 153 6.53 6.52 -1.45
N LEU A 154 6.27 6.51 -0.14
CA LEU A 154 4.94 6.39 0.44
C LEU A 154 4.78 7.47 1.51
N GLU A 155 3.76 8.30 1.36
CA GLU A 155 3.59 9.55 2.10
C GLU A 155 2.12 9.75 2.50
N TYR A 156 1.88 10.53 3.55
CA TYR A 156 0.55 10.87 4.03
C TYR A 156 0.38 12.39 4.18
N ALA A 157 -0.86 12.85 4.17
CA ALA A 157 -1.23 14.21 4.54
C ALA A 157 -2.57 14.22 5.30
N GLU A 158 -2.66 15.08 6.32
CA GLU A 158 -3.88 15.35 7.08
C GLU A 158 -4.43 16.72 6.63
N VAL A 159 -5.66 16.78 6.15
CA VAL A 159 -6.34 18.03 5.74
C VAL A 159 -7.80 17.94 6.11
N ASP A 160 -8.32 18.90 6.87
CA ASP A 160 -9.74 18.97 7.28
C ASP A 160 -10.28 17.64 7.82
N GLU A 161 -9.54 17.03 8.76
CA GLU A 161 -9.85 15.71 9.36
C GLU A 161 -9.86 14.52 8.37
N ARG A 162 -9.39 14.72 7.14
CA ARG A 162 -9.22 13.68 6.13
C ARG A 162 -7.77 13.24 6.07
N LEU A 163 -7.58 11.97 5.72
CA LEU A 163 -6.26 11.39 5.57
C LEU A 163 -6.04 10.96 4.11
N TYR A 164 -4.99 11.50 3.51
CA TYR A 164 -4.58 11.18 2.15
C TYR A 164 -3.29 10.40 2.16
N ILE A 165 -3.17 9.42 1.27
CA ILE A 165 -1.96 8.65 1.04
C ILE A 165 -1.50 8.91 -0.38
N ARG A 166 -0.20 9.20 -0.55
CA ARG A 166 0.45 9.34 -1.84
C ARG A 166 1.51 8.26 -2.00
N PHE A 167 1.50 7.63 -3.16
CA PHE A 167 2.50 6.67 -3.57
C PHE A 167 3.17 7.18 -4.83
N GLN A 168 4.48 6.95 -4.93
CA GLN A 168 5.21 7.14 -6.16
C GLN A 168 6.21 6.00 -6.37
N PHE A 169 6.27 5.55 -7.62
CA PHE A 169 7.28 4.64 -8.13
C PHE A 169 7.79 5.17 -9.47
N GLY A 170 9.02 5.70 -9.49
CA GLY A 170 9.56 6.36 -10.67
C GLY A 170 8.67 7.52 -11.13
N LYS A 171 8.13 7.44 -12.35
CA LYS A 171 7.17 8.43 -12.89
C LYS A 171 5.72 8.19 -12.47
N ILE A 172 5.38 7.00 -11.98
CA ILE A 172 4.02 6.69 -11.53
C ILE A 172 3.80 7.43 -10.22
N ARG A 173 2.80 8.31 -10.19
CA ARG A 173 2.38 9.02 -8.98
C ARG A 173 0.86 8.93 -8.87
N THR A 174 0.40 8.49 -7.71
CA THR A 174 -1.03 8.36 -7.43
C THR A 174 -1.30 8.63 -5.96
N TRP A 175 -2.55 8.93 -5.63
CA TRP A 175 -3.01 9.15 -4.27
C TRP A 175 -4.40 8.58 -4.06
N VAL A 176 -4.73 8.35 -2.80
CA VAL A 176 -6.05 7.94 -2.34
C VAL A 176 -6.42 8.67 -1.06
N ARG A 177 -7.71 8.90 -0.88
CA ARG A 177 -8.28 9.28 0.41
C ARG A 177 -8.57 8.02 1.21
N MET A 178 -8.09 7.97 2.45
CA MET A 178 -8.31 6.86 3.37
C MET A 178 -9.47 7.14 4.34
N ILE A 179 -9.67 8.41 4.68
CA ILE A 179 -10.63 8.91 5.67
C ILE A 179 -11.15 10.25 5.17
#